data_AF-A0A534ZPX6-F1
#
_entry.id   AF-A0A534ZPX6-F1
#
_cell.length_a   1.000
_cell.length_b   1.000
_cell.length_c   1.000
_cell.angle_alpha   90.00
_cell.angle_beta   90.00
_cell.angle_gamma   90.00
#
_symmetry.space_group_name_H-M   'P 1'
#
loop_
_entity.id
_entity.type
_entity.pdbx_description
1 polymer ?
#
loop_
_entity_poly.entity_id
_entity_poly.type
_entity_poly.pdbx_seq_one_letter_code
_entity_poly.pdbx_strand_id
1 'polypeptide(L)'
;MKAIAVFPDTREIRLIDQPEPRLRAPSDVRLRMLDVGVCGTDREICAFQYGTPPAGRDHLVIGHESLGEVVEVGAAASRLKPGDLVVPMVRRPCLHA
;
A
#
# COMPACT_ATOMS: atom_id res chain seq x y z
N MET A 1 2.20 13.29 1.26
CA MET A 1 1.90 12.41 2.41
C MET A 1 3.18 11.79 2.94
N LYS A 2 3.23 11.42 4.22
CA LYS A 2 4.35 10.67 4.81
C LYS A 2 4.18 9.16 4.57
N ALA A 3 5.28 8.41 4.45
CA ALA A 3 5.28 6.97 4.32
C ALA A 3 6.55 6.34 4.93
N ILE A 4 6.44 5.10 5.44
CA ILE A 4 7.61 4.30 5.82
C ILE A 4 8.09 3.55 4.59
N ALA A 5 9.36 3.77 4.24
CA ALA A 5 10.00 3.18 3.07
C ALA A 5 11.26 2.42 3.45
N VAL A 6 11.44 1.25 2.84
CA VAL A 6 12.62 0.40 2.96
C VAL A 6 13.42 0.50 1.66
N PHE A 7 14.73 0.73 1.79
CA PHE A 7 15.70 0.86 0.71
C PHE A 7 16.64 -0.35 0.75
N PRO A 8 16.38 -1.43 -0.02
CA PRO A 8 17.13 -2.67 0.10
C PRO A 8 18.61 -2.55 -0.26
N ASP A 9 18.93 -1.76 -1.29
CA ASP A 9 20.31 -1.60 -1.78
C ASP A 9 21.21 -0.90 -0.76
N THR A 10 20.68 0.13 -0.07
CA THR A 10 21.42 0.88 0.96
C THR A 10 21.19 0.34 2.37
N ARG A 11 20.25 -0.60 2.54
CA ARG A 11 19.84 -1.18 3.82
C ARG A 11 19.37 -0.14 4.83
N GLU A 12 18.51 0.76 4.37
CA GLU A 12 17.95 1.84 5.18
C GLU A 12 16.42 1.74 5.31
N ILE A 13 15.89 2.22 6.44
CA ILE A 13 14.46 2.41 6.66
C ILE A 13 14.25 3.89 6.99
N ARG A 14 13.38 4.56 6.24
CA ARG A 14 13.16 6.00 6.40
C ARG A 14 11.68 6.35 6.37
N LEU A 15 11.32 7.36 7.17
CA LEU A 15 10.09 8.12 6.98
C LEU A 15 10.34 9.12 5.84
N ILE A 16 9.64 8.96 4.72
CA ILE A 16 9.80 9.81 3.54
C ILE A 16 8.55 10.63 3.26
N ASP A 17 8.70 11.70 2.48
CA ASP A 17 7.60 12.38 1.82
C ASP A 17 7.32 11.74 0.44
N GLN A 18 6.05 11.49 0.16
CA GLN A 18 5.55 10.94 -1.10
C GLN A 18 4.43 11.84 -1.64
N PRO A 19 4.35 12.06 -2.97
CA PRO A 19 3.16 12.62 -3.58
C PRO A 19 1.90 11.84 -3.18
N GLU A 20 0.77 12.54 -3.08
CA GLU A 20 -0.48 11.84 -2.84
C GLU A 20 -0.80 10.90 -4.02
N PRO A 21 -1.22 9.65 -3.74
CA PRO A 21 -1.62 8.72 -4.78
C PRO A 21 -2.83 9.27 -5.52
N ARG A 22 -2.82 9.13 -6.85
CA ARG A 22 -3.95 9.42 -7.72
C ARG A 22 -4.45 8.12 -8.32
N LEU A 23 -5.74 8.07 -8.63
CA LEU A 23 -6.30 6.94 -9.38
C LEU A 23 -5.59 6.84 -10.75
N ARG A 24 -5.21 5.62 -11.14
CA ARG A 24 -4.52 5.33 -12.41
C ARG A 24 -5.38 4.49 -13.34
N ALA A 25 -6.26 3.66 -12.79
CA ALA A 25 -7.22 2.84 -13.53
C ALA A 25 -8.66 3.12 -13.07
N PRO A 26 -9.67 2.88 -13.93
CA PRO A 26 -11.08 3.02 -13.56
C PRO A 26 -11.51 2.13 -12.38
N SER A 27 -10.79 1.04 -12.11
CA SER A 27 -11.06 0.11 -11.01
C SER A 27 -10.38 0.51 -9.69
N ASP A 28 -9.54 1.55 -9.69
CA ASP A 28 -8.79 1.94 -8.51
C ASP A 28 -9.69 2.54 -7.43
N VAL A 29 -9.25 2.41 -6.19
CA VAL A 29 -9.85 3.05 -5.02
C VAL A 29 -8.72 3.71 -4.23
N ARG A 30 -8.92 4.97 -3.88
CA ARG A 30 -7.98 5.70 -3.04
C ARG A 30 -8.49 5.69 -1.60
N LEU A 31 -7.57 5.37 -0.70
CA LEU A 31 -7.86 5.21 0.72
C LEU A 31 -7.06 6.23 1.54
N ARG A 32 -7.67 6.74 2.61
CA ARG A 32 -6.98 7.40 3.72
C ARG A 32 -6.71 6.36 4.78
N MET A 33 -5.43 6.08 5.04
CA MET A 33 -5.05 5.13 6.09
C MET A 33 -5.43 5.70 7.46
N LEU A 34 -6.12 4.89 8.26
CA LEU A 34 -6.53 5.22 9.63
C LEU A 34 -5.62 4.55 10.65
N ASP A 35 -5.33 3.28 10.42
CA ASP A 35 -4.48 2.47 11.29
C ASP A 35 -3.67 1.45 10.47
N VAL A 36 -2.52 1.05 11.00
CA VAL A 36 -1.63 0.06 10.38
C VAL A 36 -1.13 -0.92 11.45
N GLY A 37 -1.35 -2.21 11.19
CA GLY A 37 -0.75 -3.30 11.96
C GLY A 37 0.74 -3.45 11.62
N VAL A 38 1.46 -4.08 12.55
CA VAL A 38 2.87 -4.45 12.37
C VAL A 38 2.98 -5.97 12.44
N CYS A 39 3.40 -6.57 11.34
CA CYS A 39 3.48 -8.01 11.18
C CYS A 39 4.93 -8.51 11.26
N GLY A 40 5.10 -9.83 11.45
CA GLY A 40 6.41 -10.48 11.32
C GLY A 40 7.04 -10.25 9.95
N THR A 41 6.23 -10.22 8.89
CA THR A 41 6.67 -9.91 7.52
C THR A 41 7.28 -8.51 7.40
N ASP A 42 6.72 -7.50 8.08
CA ASP A 42 7.31 -6.16 8.06
C ASP A 42 8.69 -6.15 8.74
N ARG A 43 8.90 -6.96 9.78
CA ARG A 43 10.21 -7.13 10.44
C ARG A 43 11.22 -7.80 9.52
N GLU A 44 10.82 -8.84 8.79
CA GLU A 44 11.71 -9.55 7.84
C GLU A 44 12.12 -8.65 6.66
N ILE A 45 11.20 -7.81 6.16
CA ILE A 45 11.50 -6.79 5.15
C ILE A 45 12.45 -5.73 5.72
N CYS A 46 12.20 -5.24 6.94
CA CYS A 46 13.09 -4.31 7.63
C CYS A 46 14.48 -4.92 7.95
N ALA A 47 14.58 -6.25 8.04
CA ALA A 47 15.84 -6.97 8.17
C ALA A 47 16.54 -7.22 6.82
N PHE A 48 15.95 -6.76 5.71
CA PHE A 48 16.47 -6.88 4.35
C PHE A 48 16.62 -8.33 3.89
N GLN A 49 15.77 -9.23 4.40
CA GLN A 49 15.75 -10.64 3.96
C GLN A 49 15.06 -10.79 2.60
N TYR A 50 14.04 -9.97 2.36
CA TYR A 50 13.33 -9.81 1.10
C TYR A 50 12.65 -8.43 1.07
N GLY A 51 11.94 -8.13 -0.02
CA GLY A 51 11.24 -6.86 -0.21
C GLY A 51 11.77 -6.15 -1.43
N THR A 52 11.24 -6.51 -2.60
CA THR A 52 11.67 -5.95 -3.88
C THR A 52 10.90 -4.67 -4.19
N PRO A 53 11.57 -3.53 -4.41
CA PRO A 53 10.92 -2.32 -4.89
C PRO A 53 10.25 -2.53 -6.26
N PRO A 54 9.21 -1.76 -6.59
CA PRO A 54 8.69 -1.74 -7.95
C PRO A 54 9.79 -1.40 -8.97
N ALA A 55 9.67 -1.90 -10.20
CA ALA A 55 10.64 -1.63 -11.26
C ALA A 55 10.89 -0.11 -11.42
N GLY A 56 12.16 0.29 -11.43
CA GLY A 56 12.58 1.69 -11.53
C GLY A 56 12.41 2.50 -10.24
N ARG A 57 12.19 1.86 -9.09
CA ARG A 57 12.19 2.49 -7.76
C ARG A 57 13.32 1.93 -6.92
N ASP A 58 13.88 2.77 -6.07
CA ASP A 58 14.93 2.44 -5.09
C ASP A 58 14.38 2.02 -3.72
N HIS A 59 13.06 2.12 -3.52
CA HIS A 59 12.42 1.81 -2.25
C HIS A 59 11.05 1.13 -2.38
N LEU A 60 10.69 0.41 -1.32
CA LEU A 60 9.40 -0.21 -1.10
C LEU A 60 8.68 0.49 0.07
N VAL A 61 7.45 0.96 -0.16
CA VAL A 61 6.56 1.40 0.93
C VAL A 61 5.90 0.16 1.55
N ILE A 62 6.00 0.02 2.87
CA ILE A 62 5.49 -1.14 3.64
C ILE A 62 4.25 -0.78 4.46
N GLY A 63 3.62 -1.79 5.09
CA GLY A 63 2.37 -1.65 5.86
C GLY A 63 1.21 -2.33 5.14
N HIS A 64 1.07 -3.63 5.33
CA HIS A 64 0.14 -4.47 4.58
C HIS A 64 -1.08 -4.92 5.38
N GLU A 65 -1.06 -4.73 6.71
CA GLU A 65 -2.21 -4.89 7.60
C GLU A 65 -2.77 -3.48 7.87
N SER A 66 -3.86 -3.08 7.23
CA SER A 66 -4.34 -1.69 7.33
C SER A 66 -5.86 -1.58 7.43
N LEU A 67 -6.30 -0.56 8.17
CA LEU A 67 -7.66 -0.03 8.13
C LEU A 67 -7.63 1.29 7.37
N GLY A 68 -8.45 1.40 6.33
CA GLY A 68 -8.57 2.63 5.55
C GLY A 68 -10.02 3.10 5.39
N GLU A 69 -10.19 4.39 5.19
CA GLU A 69 -11.43 4.99 4.72
C GLU A 69 -11.33 5.31 3.22
N VAL A 70 -12.34 4.95 2.45
CA VAL A 70 -12.42 5.30 1.03
C VAL A 70 -12.58 6.82 0.88
N VAL A 71 -11.70 7.46 0.11
CA VAL A 71 -11.77 8.91 -0.18
C VAL A 71 -12.06 9.22 -1.64
N GLU A 72 -11.76 8.30 -2.55
CA GLU A 72 -11.99 8.45 -3.99
C GLU A 72 -12.17 7.08 -4.62
N VAL A 73 -13.09 6.95 -5.58
CA VAL A 73 -13.34 5.71 -6.32
C VAL A 73 -13.26 5.98 -7.82
N GLY A 74 -12.66 5.06 -8.57
CA GLY A 74 -12.65 5.11 -10.02
C GLY A 74 -14.02 4.76 -10.63
N ALA A 75 -14.22 5.13 -11.90
CA ALA A 75 -15.50 5.00 -12.58
C ALA A 75 -16.04 3.56 -12.68
N ALA A 76 -15.19 2.54 -12.57
CA ALA A 76 -15.55 1.12 -12.61
C ALA A 76 -15.56 0.45 -11.22
N ALA A 77 -15.23 1.17 -10.13
CA ALA A 77 -15.23 0.66 -8.76
C ALA A 77 -16.61 0.80 -8.10
N SER A 78 -17.62 0.09 -8.62
CA SER A 78 -19.04 0.27 -8.24
C SER A 78 -19.46 -0.31 -6.89
N ARG A 79 -18.60 -1.09 -6.23
CA ARG A 79 -18.93 -1.78 -4.96
C ARG A 79 -18.58 -0.97 -3.71
N LEU A 80 -17.91 0.16 -3.85
CA LEU A 80 -17.41 1.00 -2.75
C LEU A 80 -17.77 2.46 -3.03
N LYS A 81 -17.88 3.27 -1.97
CA LYS A 81 -18.08 4.72 -2.07
C LYS A 81 -17.26 5.46 -1.02
N PRO A 82 -16.98 6.77 -1.21
CA PRO A 82 -16.34 7.58 -0.19
C PRO A 82 -17.02 7.47 1.17
N GLY A 83 -16.23 7.36 2.24
CA GLY A 83 -16.67 7.14 3.62
C GLY A 83 -16.78 5.67 4.05
N ASP A 84 -16.74 4.71 3.11
CA ASP A 84 -16.71 3.28 3.49
C ASP A 84 -15.38 2.94 4.21
N LEU A 85 -15.46 2.12 5.26
CA LEU A 85 -14.30 1.55 5.92
C LEU A 85 -13.93 0.21 5.28
N VAL A 86 -12.64 0.03 5.00
CA VAL A 86 -12.13 -1.17 4.32
C VAL A 86 -10.86 -1.70 4.98
N VAL A 87 -10.69 -3.02 4.88
CA VAL A 87 -9.45 -3.72 5.19
C VAL A 87 -8.92 -4.31 3.87
N PRO A 88 -7.78 -3.82 3.33
CA PRO A 88 -7.23 -4.31 2.08
C PRO A 88 -6.75 -5.77 2.19
N MET A 89 -6.99 -6.55 1.14
CA MET A 89 -6.43 -7.90 1.03
C MET A 89 -5.08 -7.85 0.32
N VAL A 90 -4.06 -8.44 0.95
CA VAL A 90 -2.68 -8.49 0.41
C VAL A 90 -2.49 -9.56 -0.68
N ARG A 91 -3.49 -10.42 -0.86
CA ARG A 91 -3.52 -11.48 -1.87
C ARG A 91 -4.34 -11.02 -3.06
N ARG A 92 -3.80 -11.23 -4.26
CA ARG A 92 -4.58 -11.12 -5.51
C ARG A 92 -5.07 -12.53 -5.87
N PRO A 93 -6.37 -12.85 -5.67
CA PRO A 93 -6.89 -14.14 -6.08
C PRO A 93 -6.81 -14.27 -7.60
N CYS A 94 -6.69 -15.50 -8.09
CA CYS A 94 -6.89 -15.78 -9.51
C CYS A 94 -8.28 -15.29 -9.92
N LEU A 95 -8.41 -14.76 -11.13
CA LEU A 95 -9.72 -14.53 -11.72
C LEU A 95 -10.32 -15.91 -11.99
N HIS A 96 -11.22 -16.37 -11.11
CA HIS A 96 -12.11 -17.46 -11.48
C HIS A 96 -13.08 -16.89 -12.52
N ALA A 97 -12.94 -17.36 -13.76
CA ALA A 97 -13.91 -17.16 -14.81
C ALA A 97 -15.25 -17.79 -14.42
#